data_AF-A0A0T6B9P7-F1
#
_entry.id   AF-A0A0T6B9P7-F1
#
_cell.length_a   1.000
_cell.length_b   1.000
_cell.length_c   1.000
_cell.angle_alpha   90.00
_cell.angle_beta   90.00
_cell.angle_gamma   90.00
#
_symmetry.space_group_name_H-M   'P 1'
#
loop_
_entity.id
_entity.type
_entity.pdbx_description
1 polymer ?
#
loop_
_entity_poly.entity_id
_entity_poly.type
_entity_poly.pdbx_seq_one_letter_code
_entity_poly.pdbx_strand_id
1 'polypeptide(L)'
;EMTRMSEDFHKKIDTLQSKVAVAFNIFQKYCPVFMEIFNPLTDTDAKQHRNRRQRPPPCTTTQLFDFCWLLFITVKTEDDSYSKDLVMSHHLLHACCDLLFQNAFHDMRKDLLNPNFGCLPQNWSNSDFVVPEEAPCIISSFYKDDVKDAIYVKKYKFHDIIGSLFERRVLQGNSDKFTGLLKPSLFDSNFNGLKKTYEAHLLTKGDFDERILLAEFRRQRKLKEQASLAENPESANPVEGCRQAPITPLTGRRFLGPKRTSDLNSSIAHNIMCLQNLVANRAPNSSEELRAILKSCEPNPTESIHNVFSQLQAKYCEKSSHLSDINANDVNLRATLALKLVYKFLEHILKSEKKRIPDISFLMQKDSFFNSLYACSLEIVEYSHNTHNSPREFPWVLNALDLTVYDFVKVIEITIRSDDQLPRYIVKHLSWVEERILESLMWEEDSVLWRAIGQSGEDIPKFEDIALPGSMKYGITQNDSQPIVSNTGIPLIYLFALFYIKFQTQIPRDHPPRKHLNRLISTMSMLRKLFLHK
;
A
#
# COMPACT_ATOMS: atom_id res chain seq x y z
N GLU A 1 -17.33 13.73 -17.65
CA GLU A 1 -17.91 12.67 -18.52
C GLU A 1 -17.66 11.23 -18.01
N MET A 2 -17.12 11.01 -16.80
CA MET A 2 -16.96 9.66 -16.21
C MET A 2 -18.20 9.16 -15.44
N THR A 3 -19.25 9.97 -15.29
CA THR A 3 -20.41 9.71 -14.42
C THR A 3 -21.57 8.96 -15.11
N ARG A 4 -21.36 8.39 -16.30
CA ARG A 4 -22.36 7.57 -17.01
C ARG A 4 -21.76 6.26 -17.54
N MET A 5 -20.99 5.55 -16.72
CA MET A 5 -20.57 4.20 -17.09
C MET A 5 -21.72 3.21 -16.84
N SER A 6 -21.89 2.24 -17.73
CA SER A 6 -22.98 1.26 -17.61
C SER A 6 -22.81 0.41 -16.34
N GLU A 7 -23.90 -0.12 -15.80
CA GLU A 7 -23.84 -1.07 -14.67
C GLU A 7 -22.92 -2.26 -14.95
N ASP A 8 -22.84 -2.69 -16.22
CA ASP A 8 -21.93 -3.75 -16.64
C ASP A 8 -20.46 -3.38 -16.47
N PHE A 9 -20.11 -2.09 -16.64
CA PHE A 9 -18.75 -1.62 -16.42
C PHE A 9 -18.40 -1.58 -14.92
N HIS A 10 -19.32 -1.09 -14.08
CA HIS A 10 -19.14 -1.13 -12.62
C HIS A 10 -18.97 -2.57 -12.11
N LYS A 11 -19.84 -3.50 -12.54
CA LYS A 11 -19.71 -4.93 -12.18
C LYS A 11 -18.37 -5.54 -12.62
N LYS A 12 -17.84 -5.13 -13.78
CA LYS A 12 -16.50 -5.57 -14.23
C LYS A 12 -15.38 -5.02 -13.35
N ILE A 13 -15.47 -3.75 -12.92
CA ILE A 13 -14.51 -3.17 -11.97
C ILE A 13 -14.57 -3.91 -10.64
N ASP A 14 -15.76 -4.11 -10.07
CA ASP A 14 -15.92 -4.79 -8.78
C ASP A 14 -15.37 -6.23 -8.84
N THR A 15 -15.64 -6.92 -9.96
CA THR A 15 -15.09 -8.27 -10.20
C THR A 15 -13.56 -8.24 -10.26
N LEU A 16 -12.97 -7.26 -10.97
CA LEU A 16 -11.52 -7.13 -11.07
C LEU A 16 -10.88 -6.80 -9.71
N GLN A 17 -11.48 -5.88 -8.95
CA GLN A 17 -11.03 -5.53 -7.61
C GLN A 17 -11.06 -6.74 -6.66
N SER A 18 -12.15 -7.52 -6.70
CA SER A 18 -12.28 -8.76 -5.92
C SER A 18 -11.20 -9.78 -6.30
N LYS A 19 -10.98 -10.01 -7.61
CA LYS A 19 -9.91 -10.91 -8.10
C LYS A 19 -8.51 -10.48 -7.63
N VAL A 20 -8.21 -9.18 -7.69
CA VAL A 20 -6.93 -8.62 -7.21
C VAL A 20 -6.77 -8.83 -5.70
N ALA A 21 -7.83 -8.59 -4.92
CA ALA A 21 -7.81 -8.81 -3.48
C ALA A 21 -7.56 -10.28 -3.13
N VAL A 22 -8.25 -11.22 -3.78
CA VAL A 22 -8.04 -12.67 -3.56
C VAL A 22 -6.60 -13.06 -3.90
N ALA A 23 -6.10 -12.68 -5.08
CA ALA A 23 -4.74 -12.99 -5.50
C ALA A 23 -3.68 -12.45 -4.55
N PHE A 24 -3.84 -11.21 -4.07
CA PHE A 24 -2.93 -10.61 -3.10
C PHE A 24 -2.92 -11.37 -1.77
N ASN A 25 -4.11 -11.69 -1.24
CA ASN A 25 -4.23 -12.48 0.01
C ASN A 25 -3.58 -13.86 -0.13
N ILE A 26 -3.78 -14.54 -1.26
CA ILE A 26 -3.17 -15.83 -1.52
C ILE A 26 -1.65 -15.72 -1.64
N PHE A 27 -1.14 -14.69 -2.32
CA PHE A 27 0.30 -14.49 -2.46
C PHE A 27 0.98 -14.18 -1.13
N GLN A 28 0.33 -13.43 -0.24
CA GLN A 28 0.83 -13.21 1.13
C GLN A 28 0.99 -14.53 1.91
N LYS A 29 0.17 -15.53 1.61
CA LYS A 29 0.21 -16.86 2.24
C LYS A 29 1.15 -17.82 1.51
N TYR A 30 1.35 -17.62 0.22
CA TYR A 30 2.23 -18.45 -0.60
C TYR A 30 3.67 -18.47 -0.09
N CYS A 31 4.26 -17.30 0.21
CA CYS A 31 5.64 -17.24 0.67
C CYS A 31 5.91 -18.06 1.95
N PRO A 32 5.19 -17.87 3.07
CA PRO A 32 5.45 -18.66 4.28
C PRO A 32 5.22 -20.16 4.07
N VAL A 33 4.17 -20.56 3.34
CA VAL A 33 3.90 -21.97 3.02
C VAL A 33 5.04 -22.57 2.20
N PHE A 34 5.53 -21.87 1.17
CA PHE A 34 6.62 -22.37 0.35
C PHE A 34 7.92 -22.53 1.15
N MET A 35 8.25 -21.57 2.02
CA MET A 35 9.46 -21.61 2.85
C MET A 35 9.41 -22.64 3.97
N GLU A 36 8.21 -23.09 4.34
CA GLU A 36 8.05 -24.21 5.26
C GLU A 36 8.50 -25.53 4.60
N ILE A 37 8.15 -25.72 3.32
CA ILE A 37 8.39 -26.95 2.55
C ILE A 37 9.79 -26.98 1.92
N PHE A 38 10.25 -25.85 1.38
CA PHE A 38 11.46 -25.75 0.56
C PHE A 38 12.53 -24.88 1.23
N ASN A 39 13.79 -25.11 0.85
CA ASN A 39 14.93 -24.36 1.35
C ASN A 39 14.81 -22.85 1.08
N PRO A 40 15.52 -22.00 1.85
CA PRO A 40 15.50 -20.56 1.62
C PRO A 40 15.91 -20.18 0.19
N LEU A 41 15.23 -19.18 -0.35
CA LEU A 41 15.49 -18.65 -1.68
C LEU A 41 16.86 -17.94 -1.72
N THR A 42 17.81 -18.48 -2.50
CA THR A 42 19.13 -17.89 -2.70
C THR A 42 19.17 -17.05 -3.99
N ASP A 43 19.84 -15.90 -3.93
CA ASP A 43 19.95 -14.94 -5.04
C ASP A 43 21.04 -15.29 -6.07
N THR A 44 21.52 -16.53 -6.08
CA THR A 44 22.61 -16.98 -6.96
C THR A 44 22.14 -17.29 -8.38
N ASP A 45 21.51 -16.33 -9.05
CA ASP A 45 21.39 -16.33 -10.51
C ASP A 45 22.70 -15.82 -11.13
N ALA A 46 23.82 -16.50 -10.83
CA ALA A 46 25.03 -16.33 -11.61
C ALA A 46 24.76 -16.99 -12.97
N LYS A 47 24.30 -16.18 -13.95
CA LYS A 47 24.27 -16.55 -15.37
C LYS A 47 25.71 -16.85 -15.81
N GLN A 48 26.19 -18.05 -15.53
CA GLN A 48 27.41 -18.56 -16.14
C GLN A 48 27.17 -18.57 -17.64
N HIS A 49 28.08 -17.94 -18.39
CA HIS A 49 28.09 -17.93 -19.85
C HIS A 49 27.99 -19.39 -20.35
N ARG A 50 26.82 -19.78 -20.89
CA ARG A 50 26.53 -21.16 -21.26
C ARG A 50 27.29 -21.53 -22.54
N ASN A 51 28.19 -22.50 -22.45
CA ASN A 51 28.68 -23.23 -23.62
C ASN A 51 27.61 -24.24 -24.08
N ARG A 52 27.26 -24.22 -25.37
CA ARG A 52 26.12 -24.90 -26.00
C ARG A 52 26.12 -26.45 -25.94
N ARG A 53 27.04 -27.08 -25.19
CA ARG A 53 27.28 -28.55 -25.17
C ARG A 53 27.06 -29.22 -23.79
N GLN A 54 26.71 -28.50 -22.73
CA GLN A 54 26.49 -29.09 -21.40
C GLN A 54 25.01 -29.42 -21.14
N ARG A 55 24.76 -30.46 -20.33
CA ARG A 55 23.41 -30.82 -19.85
C ARG A 55 22.78 -29.62 -19.12
N PRO A 56 21.47 -29.38 -19.27
CA PRO A 56 20.80 -28.29 -18.56
C PRO A 56 21.01 -28.45 -17.04
N PRO A 57 21.33 -27.37 -16.30
CA PRO A 57 21.45 -27.45 -14.86
C PRO A 57 20.09 -27.75 -14.21
N PRO A 58 20.06 -28.45 -13.06
CA PRO A 58 18.85 -28.57 -12.25
C PRO A 58 18.31 -27.20 -11.84
N CYS A 59 16.98 -27.10 -11.67
CA CYS A 59 16.34 -25.85 -11.26
C CYS A 59 16.73 -25.47 -9.82
N THR A 60 16.87 -24.18 -9.54
CA THR A 60 17.13 -23.68 -8.17
C THR A 60 15.83 -23.53 -7.38
N THR A 61 15.92 -23.36 -6.06
CA THR A 61 14.74 -23.08 -5.21
C THR A 61 14.02 -21.79 -5.63
N THR A 62 14.76 -20.79 -6.09
CA THR A 62 14.21 -19.54 -6.65
C THR A 62 13.42 -19.78 -7.93
N GLN A 63 13.93 -20.62 -8.83
CA GLN A 63 13.19 -21.01 -10.04
C GLN A 63 11.97 -21.87 -9.71
N LEU A 64 12.06 -22.73 -8.69
CA LEU A 64 10.94 -23.54 -8.21
C LEU A 64 9.83 -22.67 -7.60
N PHE A 65 10.20 -21.61 -6.87
CA PHE A 65 9.25 -20.62 -6.35
C PHE A 65 8.46 -19.95 -7.48
N ASP A 66 9.16 -19.46 -8.49
CA ASP A 66 8.50 -18.86 -9.65
C ASP A 66 7.62 -19.85 -10.42
N PHE A 67 8.10 -21.10 -10.56
CA PHE A 67 7.35 -22.18 -11.21
C PHE A 67 6.07 -22.49 -10.45
N CYS A 68 6.12 -22.57 -9.12
CA CYS A 68 4.96 -22.88 -8.28
C CYS A 68 3.88 -21.80 -8.39
N TRP A 69 4.27 -20.53 -8.27
CA TRP A 69 3.32 -19.42 -8.44
C TRP A 69 2.72 -19.41 -9.84
N LEU A 70 3.55 -19.63 -10.88
CA LEU A 70 3.09 -19.68 -12.26
C LEU A 70 2.14 -20.85 -12.52
N LEU A 71 2.43 -22.03 -11.94
CA LEU A 71 1.54 -23.19 -11.99
C LEU A 71 0.20 -22.85 -11.33
N PHE A 72 0.23 -22.30 -10.11
CA PHE A 72 -0.97 -21.90 -9.38
C PHE A 72 -1.84 -20.96 -10.20
N ILE A 73 -1.29 -19.83 -10.68
CA ILE A 73 -2.09 -18.85 -11.44
C ILE A 73 -2.58 -19.42 -12.78
N THR A 74 -1.84 -20.34 -13.40
CA THR A 74 -2.29 -21.00 -14.64
C THR A 74 -3.47 -21.92 -14.34
N VAL A 75 -3.36 -22.78 -13.34
CA VAL A 75 -4.45 -23.70 -12.93
C VAL A 75 -5.67 -22.92 -12.45
N LYS A 76 -5.46 -21.81 -11.72
CA LYS A 76 -6.52 -20.91 -11.24
C LYS A 76 -7.38 -20.35 -12.39
N THR A 77 -6.81 -20.20 -13.58
CA THR A 77 -7.51 -19.65 -14.75
C THR A 77 -8.47 -20.63 -15.45
N GLU A 78 -8.40 -21.92 -15.10
CA GLU A 78 -9.23 -22.96 -15.71
C GLU A 78 -10.63 -23.02 -15.08
N ASP A 79 -10.83 -22.47 -13.87
CA ASP A 79 -12.14 -22.36 -13.20
C ASP A 79 -12.26 -21.04 -12.41
N ASP A 80 -13.25 -20.23 -12.78
CA ASP A 80 -13.53 -18.91 -12.19
C ASP A 80 -13.84 -18.97 -10.69
N SER A 81 -14.31 -20.11 -10.16
CA SER A 81 -14.59 -20.27 -8.73
C SER A 81 -13.35 -20.04 -7.87
N TYR A 82 -12.17 -20.44 -8.35
CA TYR A 82 -10.91 -20.20 -7.66
C TYR A 82 -10.53 -18.72 -7.60
N SER A 83 -10.99 -17.93 -8.58
CA SER A 83 -10.68 -16.49 -8.61
C SER A 83 -11.61 -15.66 -7.73
N LYS A 84 -12.74 -16.21 -7.27
CA LYS A 84 -13.76 -15.53 -6.48
C LYS A 84 -13.79 -15.97 -5.02
N ASP A 85 -13.46 -17.22 -4.75
CA ASP A 85 -13.48 -17.80 -3.41
C ASP A 85 -12.06 -17.99 -2.87
N LEU A 86 -11.75 -17.28 -1.79
CA LEU A 86 -10.46 -17.31 -1.12
C LEU A 86 -10.13 -18.71 -0.55
N VAL A 87 -11.12 -19.44 -0.04
CA VAL A 87 -10.94 -20.78 0.53
C VAL A 87 -10.60 -21.79 -0.57
N MET A 88 -11.34 -21.75 -1.69
CA MET A 88 -11.03 -22.61 -2.84
C MET A 88 -9.66 -22.29 -3.44
N SER A 89 -9.29 -21.01 -3.53
CA SER A 89 -7.96 -20.58 -3.93
C SER A 89 -6.86 -21.13 -3.01
N HIS A 90 -7.10 -21.15 -1.69
CA HIS A 90 -6.18 -21.76 -0.72
C HIS A 90 -6.00 -23.26 -0.93
N HIS A 91 -7.10 -23.99 -1.14
CA HIS A 91 -7.05 -25.43 -1.41
C HIS A 91 -6.24 -25.72 -2.68
N LEU A 92 -6.42 -24.89 -3.71
CA LEU A 92 -5.68 -25.00 -4.96
C LEU A 92 -4.17 -24.71 -4.80
N LEU A 93 -3.82 -23.67 -4.03
CA LEU A 93 -2.43 -23.35 -3.74
C LEU A 93 -1.73 -24.51 -3.00
N HIS A 94 -2.39 -25.08 -1.98
CA HIS A 94 -1.83 -26.22 -1.25
C HIS A 94 -1.67 -27.45 -2.14
N ALA A 95 -2.58 -27.70 -3.09
CA ALA A 95 -2.44 -28.77 -4.08
C ALA A 95 -1.25 -28.54 -5.03
N CYS A 96 -0.99 -27.29 -5.45
CA CYS A 96 0.19 -26.94 -6.25
C CYS A 96 1.50 -27.19 -5.48
N CYS A 97 1.57 -26.75 -4.22
CA CYS A 97 2.71 -26.98 -3.34
C CYS A 97 2.95 -28.49 -3.10
N ASP A 98 1.88 -29.25 -2.87
CA ASP A 98 1.93 -30.70 -2.69
C ASP A 98 2.45 -31.42 -3.94
N LEU A 99 1.98 -31.05 -5.14
CA LEU A 99 2.49 -31.60 -6.40
C LEU A 99 4.00 -31.38 -6.57
N LEU A 100 4.49 -30.19 -6.24
CA LEU A 100 5.92 -29.89 -6.32
C LEU A 100 6.74 -30.61 -5.25
N PHE A 101 6.21 -30.74 -4.04
CA PHE A 101 6.82 -31.54 -2.99
C PHE A 101 6.98 -33.00 -3.45
N GLN A 102 5.92 -33.62 -3.97
CA GLN A 102 5.97 -35.00 -4.49
C GLN A 102 7.03 -35.15 -5.59
N ASN A 103 7.10 -34.19 -6.52
CA ASN A 103 8.10 -34.21 -7.59
C ASN A 103 9.53 -34.06 -7.05
N ALA A 104 9.77 -33.13 -6.12
CA ALA A 104 11.08 -32.95 -5.49
C ALA A 104 11.49 -34.16 -4.64
N PHE A 105 10.53 -34.78 -3.95
CA PHE A 105 10.73 -35.97 -3.13
C PHE A 105 11.12 -37.18 -3.99
N HIS A 106 10.37 -37.47 -5.06
CA HIS A 106 10.66 -38.59 -5.94
C HIS A 106 11.96 -38.41 -6.74
N ASP A 107 12.29 -37.18 -7.13
CA ASP A 107 13.54 -36.86 -7.83
C ASP A 107 14.74 -36.70 -6.86
N MET A 108 14.58 -37.01 -5.56
CA MET A 108 15.62 -36.92 -4.53
C MET A 108 16.31 -35.54 -4.45
N ARG A 109 15.55 -34.47 -4.67
CA ARG A 109 16.02 -33.08 -4.65
C ARG A 109 16.19 -32.57 -3.22
N LYS A 110 17.13 -33.15 -2.48
CA LYS A 110 17.51 -32.73 -1.12
C LYS A 110 18.03 -31.27 -1.08
N ASP A 111 18.49 -30.76 -2.22
CA ASP A 111 18.90 -29.38 -2.41
C ASP A 111 17.71 -28.40 -2.42
N LEU A 112 16.51 -28.86 -2.77
CA LEU A 112 15.29 -28.04 -2.80
C LEU A 112 14.48 -28.12 -1.51
N LEU A 113 14.36 -29.31 -0.91
CA LEU A 113 13.48 -29.56 0.23
C LEU A 113 14.10 -29.08 1.55
N ASN A 114 13.29 -28.44 2.40
CA ASN A 114 13.68 -28.03 3.74
C ASN A 114 13.81 -29.26 4.66
N PRO A 115 15.00 -29.59 5.18
CA PRO A 115 15.18 -30.77 6.05
C PRO A 115 14.38 -30.71 7.35
N ASN A 116 13.98 -29.52 7.80
CA ASN A 116 13.18 -29.33 9.01
C ASN A 116 11.67 -29.46 8.77
N PHE A 117 11.24 -29.74 7.54
CA PHE A 117 9.82 -29.88 7.24
C PHE A 117 9.26 -31.18 7.82
N GLY A 118 8.25 -31.06 8.68
CA GLY A 118 7.75 -32.17 9.50
C GLY A 118 7.14 -33.36 8.73
N CYS A 119 6.83 -33.19 7.45
CA CYS A 119 6.30 -34.27 6.60
C CYS A 119 7.38 -35.12 5.92
N LEU A 120 8.67 -34.81 6.10
CA LEU A 120 9.76 -35.64 5.58
C LEU A 120 9.98 -36.88 6.48
N PRO A 121 10.30 -38.05 5.90
CA PRO A 121 10.71 -39.22 6.68
C PRO A 121 11.94 -38.95 7.55
N GLN A 122 12.00 -39.55 8.74
CA GLN A 122 13.12 -39.33 9.68
C GLN A 122 14.49 -39.70 9.11
N ASN A 123 14.54 -40.69 8.22
CA ASN A 123 15.76 -41.14 7.53
C ASN A 123 16.01 -40.43 6.19
N TRP A 124 15.27 -39.35 5.86
CA TRP A 124 15.40 -38.62 4.59
C TRP A 124 16.84 -38.13 4.32
N SER A 125 17.55 -37.70 5.37
CA SER A 125 18.92 -37.22 5.26
C SER A 125 19.94 -38.34 5.04
N ASN A 126 19.58 -39.60 5.28
CA ASN A 126 20.52 -40.71 5.19
C ASN A 126 20.89 -41.04 3.73
N SER A 127 22.11 -41.57 3.55
CA SER A 127 22.64 -41.95 2.23
C SER A 127 22.02 -43.22 1.66
N ASP A 128 21.46 -44.08 2.51
CA ASP A 128 20.78 -45.33 2.21
C ASP A 128 19.25 -45.18 2.08
N PHE A 129 18.74 -43.94 2.08
CA PHE A 129 17.31 -43.69 1.93
C PHE A 129 16.77 -44.21 0.61
N VAL A 130 15.77 -45.10 0.69
CA VAL A 130 15.03 -45.62 -0.46
C VAL A 130 13.73 -44.84 -0.61
N VAL A 131 13.51 -44.25 -1.78
CA VAL A 131 12.30 -43.49 -2.10
C VAL A 131 11.09 -44.43 -2.12
N PRO A 132 10.07 -44.19 -1.27
CA PRO A 132 8.81 -44.94 -1.32
C PRO A 132 8.08 -44.76 -2.66
N GLU A 133 7.20 -45.72 -2.99
CA GLU A 133 6.39 -45.62 -4.21
C GLU A 133 5.42 -44.43 -4.19
N GLU A 134 4.86 -44.12 -3.02
CA GLU A 134 3.99 -42.96 -2.80
C GLU A 134 4.66 -41.94 -1.90
N ALA A 135 4.68 -40.68 -2.34
CA ALA A 135 5.15 -39.57 -1.53
C ALA A 135 4.12 -39.18 -0.45
N PRO A 136 4.58 -38.69 0.73
CA PRO A 136 3.67 -38.13 1.74
C PRO A 136 2.82 -36.99 1.17
N CYS A 137 1.51 -37.00 1.46
CA CYS A 137 0.63 -35.88 1.17
C CYS A 137 0.81 -34.80 2.23
N ILE A 138 1.23 -33.60 1.83
CA ILE A 138 1.55 -32.50 2.75
C ILE A 138 0.36 -31.60 3.01
N ILE A 139 -0.76 -31.76 2.29
CA ILE A 139 -1.94 -30.91 2.48
C ILE A 139 -2.41 -30.92 3.92
N SER A 140 -2.42 -32.08 4.58
CA SER A 140 -2.89 -32.21 5.95
C SER A 140 -2.08 -31.40 6.98
N SER A 141 -0.81 -31.06 6.70
CA SER A 141 -0.02 -30.25 7.64
C SER A 141 -0.48 -28.80 7.70
N PHE A 142 -1.23 -28.32 6.71
CA PHE A 142 -1.70 -26.93 6.63
C PHE A 142 -3.06 -26.69 7.29
N TYR A 143 -3.76 -27.74 7.75
CA TYR A 143 -5.09 -27.62 8.34
C TYR A 143 -5.07 -28.12 9.78
N LYS A 144 -5.66 -27.33 10.69
CA LYS A 144 -5.83 -27.72 12.09
C LYS A 144 -7.05 -28.60 12.29
N ASP A 145 -8.14 -28.32 11.55
CA ASP A 145 -9.40 -29.05 11.53
C ASP A 145 -9.93 -29.15 10.09
N ASP A 146 -10.65 -30.23 9.78
CA ASP A 146 -11.35 -30.54 8.51
C ASP A 146 -10.55 -30.35 7.19
N VAL A 147 -9.78 -31.37 6.82
CA VAL A 147 -8.98 -31.41 5.57
C VAL A 147 -9.77 -31.92 4.35
N LYS A 148 -11.02 -32.37 4.54
CA LYS A 148 -11.73 -33.17 3.52
C LYS A 148 -11.93 -32.42 2.21
N ASP A 149 -12.31 -31.15 2.30
CA ASP A 149 -12.54 -30.31 1.12
C ASP A 149 -11.26 -30.04 0.34
N ALA A 150 -10.14 -29.82 1.04
CA ALA A 150 -8.83 -29.63 0.40
C ALA A 150 -8.35 -30.90 -0.31
N ILE A 151 -8.53 -32.07 0.32
CA ILE A 151 -8.23 -33.37 -0.29
C ILE A 151 -9.15 -33.65 -1.48
N TYR A 152 -10.44 -33.30 -1.37
CA TYR A 152 -11.39 -33.42 -2.48
C TYR A 152 -10.98 -32.55 -3.67
N VAL A 153 -10.64 -31.27 -3.43
CA VAL A 153 -10.16 -30.36 -4.47
C VAL A 153 -8.89 -30.91 -5.13
N LYS A 154 -7.92 -31.41 -4.36
CA LYS A 154 -6.72 -32.06 -4.92
C LYS A 154 -7.09 -33.24 -5.83
N LYS A 155 -7.89 -34.18 -5.32
CA LYS A 155 -8.13 -35.48 -5.96
C LYS A 155 -9.00 -35.40 -7.21
N TYR A 156 -9.99 -34.52 -7.23
CA TYR A 156 -10.97 -34.47 -8.31
C TYR A 156 -10.81 -33.24 -9.20
N LYS A 157 -10.71 -32.03 -8.63
CA LYS A 157 -10.65 -30.83 -9.47
C LYS A 157 -9.24 -30.56 -10.00
N PHE A 158 -8.25 -30.54 -9.11
CA PHE A 158 -6.87 -30.22 -9.46
C PHE A 158 -6.24 -31.29 -10.36
N HIS A 159 -6.44 -32.57 -10.05
CA HIS A 159 -5.96 -33.68 -10.88
C HIS A 159 -6.49 -33.61 -12.32
N ASP A 160 -7.78 -33.32 -12.51
CA ASP A 160 -8.37 -33.18 -13.85
C ASP A 160 -7.72 -32.02 -14.63
N ILE A 161 -7.50 -30.88 -13.98
CA ILE A 161 -6.82 -29.73 -14.60
C ILE A 161 -5.38 -30.09 -14.97
N ILE A 162 -4.62 -30.70 -14.06
CA ILE A 162 -3.24 -31.13 -14.34
C ILE A 162 -3.21 -32.14 -15.49
N GLY A 163 -4.11 -33.13 -15.50
CA GLY A 163 -4.28 -34.07 -16.60
C GLY A 163 -4.46 -33.36 -17.95
N SER A 164 -5.34 -32.36 -18.00
CA SER A 164 -5.52 -31.53 -19.20
C SER A 164 -4.24 -30.78 -19.60
N LEU A 165 -3.44 -30.27 -18.64
CA LEU A 165 -2.16 -29.64 -18.94
C LEU A 165 -1.15 -30.61 -19.57
N PHE A 166 -1.16 -31.89 -19.17
CA PHE A 166 -0.34 -32.93 -19.80
C PHE A 166 -0.83 -33.28 -21.20
N GLU A 167 -2.15 -33.44 -21.39
CA GLU A 167 -2.76 -33.72 -22.70
C GLU A 167 -2.46 -32.62 -23.73
N ARG A 168 -2.57 -31.35 -23.30
CA ARG A 168 -2.24 -30.16 -24.11
C ARG A 168 -0.72 -29.96 -24.30
N ARG A 169 0.12 -30.82 -23.72
CA ARG A 169 1.59 -30.74 -23.70
C ARG A 169 2.12 -29.42 -23.11
N VAL A 170 1.34 -28.79 -22.23
CA VAL A 170 1.78 -27.65 -21.42
C VAL A 170 2.78 -28.13 -20.36
N LEU A 171 2.47 -29.29 -19.75
CA LEU A 171 3.36 -30.02 -18.85
C LEU A 171 3.80 -31.34 -19.50
N GLN A 172 5.02 -31.75 -19.19
CA GLN A 172 5.65 -32.99 -19.66
C GLN A 172 6.29 -33.72 -18.48
N GLY A 173 6.20 -35.05 -18.49
CA GLY A 173 6.60 -35.94 -17.41
C GLY A 173 5.85 -37.27 -17.50
N ASN A 174 5.72 -37.97 -16.38
CA ASN A 174 4.83 -39.10 -16.27
C ASN A 174 3.40 -38.59 -16.02
N SER A 175 2.50 -38.79 -16.98
CA SER A 175 1.11 -38.33 -16.92
C SER A 175 0.24 -39.11 -15.93
N ASP A 176 0.60 -40.35 -15.60
CA ASP A 176 -0.22 -41.20 -14.73
C ASP A 176 -0.03 -40.84 -13.26
N LYS A 177 1.20 -40.50 -12.88
CA LYS A 177 1.57 -40.10 -11.50
C LYS A 177 1.85 -38.59 -11.35
N PHE A 178 1.78 -37.81 -12.43
CA PHE A 178 2.17 -36.39 -12.48
C PHE A 178 3.59 -36.09 -11.95
N THR A 179 4.54 -36.99 -12.24
CA THR A 179 5.94 -36.89 -11.77
C THR A 179 6.92 -36.52 -12.88
N GLY A 180 8.14 -36.12 -12.50
CA GLY A 180 9.22 -35.76 -13.41
C GLY A 180 9.14 -34.31 -13.95
N LEU A 181 8.30 -33.47 -13.36
CA LEU A 181 8.13 -32.06 -13.75
C LEU A 181 9.42 -31.24 -13.56
N LEU A 182 10.25 -31.63 -12.58
CA LEU A 182 11.48 -30.92 -12.18
C LEU A 182 12.75 -31.48 -12.81
N LYS A 183 12.63 -32.47 -13.71
CA LYS A 183 13.78 -33.04 -14.41
C LYS A 183 14.51 -31.96 -15.21
N PRO A 184 15.85 -31.86 -15.15
CA PRO A 184 16.60 -30.80 -15.82
C PRO A 184 16.33 -30.70 -17.33
N SER A 185 16.03 -31.83 -17.98
CA SER A 185 15.68 -31.88 -19.41
C SER A 185 14.30 -31.33 -19.75
N LEU A 186 13.37 -31.30 -18.79
CA LEU A 186 11.97 -30.93 -18.99
C LEU A 186 11.59 -29.60 -18.34
N PHE A 187 12.28 -29.19 -17.28
CA PHE A 187 11.91 -28.02 -16.47
C PHE A 187 11.73 -26.74 -17.31
N ASP A 188 12.71 -26.38 -18.16
CA ASP A 188 12.62 -25.19 -19.01
C ASP A 188 11.42 -25.27 -19.99
N SER A 189 11.10 -26.46 -20.51
CA SER A 189 9.96 -26.67 -21.39
C SER A 189 8.64 -26.50 -20.64
N ASN A 190 8.51 -27.11 -19.47
CA ASN A 190 7.32 -27.02 -18.61
C ASN A 190 7.09 -25.57 -18.14
N PHE A 191 8.15 -24.90 -17.68
CA PHE A 191 8.10 -23.50 -17.24
C PHE A 191 7.61 -22.59 -18.37
N ASN A 192 8.17 -22.75 -19.57
CA ASN A 192 7.76 -21.97 -20.74
C ASN A 192 6.35 -22.33 -21.23
N GLY A 193 5.94 -23.60 -21.11
CA GLY A 193 4.59 -24.05 -21.42
C GLY A 193 3.55 -23.34 -20.56
N LEU A 194 3.74 -23.35 -19.24
CA LEU A 194 2.89 -22.62 -18.30
C LEU A 194 2.88 -21.12 -18.59
N LYS A 195 4.06 -20.52 -18.83
CA LYS A 195 4.20 -19.10 -19.12
C LYS A 195 3.37 -18.69 -20.34
N LYS A 196 3.49 -19.43 -21.44
CA LYS A 196 2.73 -19.16 -22.67
C LYS A 196 1.24 -19.34 -22.48
N THR A 197 0.84 -20.38 -21.73
CA THR A 197 -0.57 -20.67 -21.45
C THR A 197 -1.22 -19.54 -20.65
N TYR A 198 -0.56 -19.09 -19.57
CA TYR A 198 -1.02 -17.98 -18.77
C TYR A 198 -1.03 -16.65 -19.55
N GLU A 199 0.01 -16.36 -20.34
CA GLU A 199 0.06 -15.17 -21.20
C GLU A 199 -1.09 -15.14 -22.22
N ALA A 200 -1.39 -16.27 -22.86
CA ALA A 200 -2.51 -16.38 -23.78
C ALA A 200 -3.86 -16.12 -23.09
N HIS A 201 -4.05 -16.66 -21.89
CA HIS A 201 -5.25 -16.40 -21.08
C HIS A 201 -5.37 -14.91 -20.74
N LEU A 202 -4.29 -14.30 -20.23
CA LEU A 202 -4.22 -12.89 -19.86
C LEU A 202 -4.60 -11.97 -21.03
N LEU A 203 -4.05 -12.21 -22.22
CA LEU A 203 -4.36 -11.45 -23.43
C LEU A 203 -5.80 -11.64 -23.91
N THR A 204 -6.38 -12.82 -23.69
CA THR A 204 -7.75 -13.14 -24.11
C THR A 204 -8.79 -12.52 -23.18
N LYS A 205 -8.56 -12.56 -21.87
CA LYS A 205 -9.51 -12.06 -20.85
C LYS A 205 -9.32 -10.58 -20.52
N GLY A 206 -8.11 -10.03 -20.73
CA GLY A 206 -7.78 -8.66 -20.33
C GLY A 206 -7.77 -8.46 -18.81
N ASP A 207 -7.48 -9.52 -18.06
CA ASP A 207 -7.36 -9.48 -16.60
C ASP A 207 -6.03 -8.84 -16.17
N PHE A 208 -5.83 -8.67 -14.85
CA PHE A 208 -4.55 -8.18 -14.31
C PHE A 208 -3.50 -9.30 -14.27
N ASP A 209 -2.23 -8.94 -14.46
CA ASP A 209 -1.11 -9.89 -14.45
C ASP A 209 -0.65 -10.21 -13.02
N GLU A 210 -1.01 -11.39 -12.52
CA GLU A 210 -0.65 -11.86 -11.16
C GLU A 210 0.85 -12.10 -10.96
N ARG A 211 1.63 -12.15 -12.05
CA ARG A 211 3.10 -12.29 -11.96
C ARG A 211 3.76 -11.03 -11.41
N ILE A 212 3.06 -9.89 -11.39
CA ILE A 212 3.53 -8.67 -10.75
C ILE A 212 3.86 -8.87 -9.27
N LEU A 213 3.17 -9.80 -8.61
CA LEU A 213 3.36 -10.12 -7.19
C LEU A 213 4.74 -10.75 -6.94
N LEU A 214 5.25 -11.57 -7.86
CA LEU A 214 6.63 -12.08 -7.81
C LEU A 214 7.66 -10.96 -7.98
N ALA A 215 7.40 -9.99 -8.86
CA ALA A 215 8.29 -8.85 -9.05
C ALA A 215 8.34 -7.98 -7.77
N GLU A 216 7.18 -7.72 -7.17
CA GLU A 216 7.06 -6.97 -5.92
C GLU A 216 7.76 -7.70 -4.76
N PHE A 217 7.60 -9.02 -4.65
CA PHE A 217 8.30 -9.83 -3.65
C PHE A 217 9.83 -9.70 -3.77
N ARG A 218 10.39 -9.85 -4.98
CA ARG A 218 11.84 -9.70 -5.21
C ARG A 218 12.31 -8.29 -4.88
N ARG A 219 11.52 -7.26 -5.22
CA ARG A 219 11.81 -5.86 -4.87
C ARG A 219 11.89 -5.67 -3.36
N GLN A 220 10.93 -6.21 -2.60
CA GLN A 220 10.92 -6.13 -1.15
C GLN A 220 12.10 -6.86 -0.51
N ARG A 221 12.47 -8.04 -1.02
CA ARG A 221 13.65 -8.78 -0.54
C ARG A 221 14.95 -8.03 -0.75
N LYS A 222 15.19 -7.49 -1.95
CA LYS A 222 16.37 -6.67 -2.21
C LYS A 222 16.46 -5.46 -1.29
N LEU A 223 15.33 -4.83 -0.96
CA LEU A 223 15.29 -3.73 -0.01
C LEU A 223 15.62 -4.17 1.43
N LYS A 224 15.23 -5.38 1.83
CA LYS A 224 15.57 -5.97 3.14
C LYS A 224 17.06 -6.31 3.21
N GLU A 225 17.61 -6.90 2.16
CA GLU A 225 19.04 -7.27 2.08
C GLU A 225 19.96 -6.05 2.03
N GLN A 226 19.58 -5.01 1.28
CA GLN A 226 20.30 -3.72 1.28
C GLN A 226 20.21 -3.02 2.65
N ALA A 227 19.13 -3.20 3.39
CA ALA A 227 19.01 -2.67 4.74
C ALA A 227 19.90 -3.44 5.74
N SER A 228 20.01 -4.76 5.63
CA SER A 228 20.88 -5.58 6.49
C SER A 228 22.38 -5.39 6.22
N LEU A 229 22.76 -5.14 4.97
CA LEU A 229 24.17 -4.88 4.60
C LEU A 229 24.65 -3.50 5.09
N ALA A 230 23.74 -2.54 5.30
CA ALA A 230 24.07 -1.23 5.84
C ALA A 230 24.38 -1.25 7.36
N GLU A 231 24.14 -2.36 8.05
CA GLU A 231 24.39 -2.51 9.50
C GLU A 231 25.78 -3.10 9.83
N ASN A 232 26.59 -3.53 8.84
CA ASN A 232 27.97 -3.98 9.01
C ASN A 232 28.98 -3.06 8.28
N PRO A 233 29.78 -2.23 8.98
CA PRO A 233 30.59 -1.19 8.34
C PRO A 233 31.84 -1.65 7.57
N GLU A 234 32.22 -2.93 7.58
CA GLU A 234 33.59 -3.32 7.23
C GLU A 234 33.83 -3.84 5.79
N SER A 235 32.86 -3.79 4.87
CA SER A 235 33.12 -4.28 3.49
C SER A 235 32.42 -3.55 2.33
N ALA A 236 31.98 -2.31 2.52
CA ALA A 236 31.39 -1.54 1.43
C ALA A 236 32.49 -0.80 0.62
N ASN A 237 33.06 -1.48 -0.38
CA ASN A 237 33.66 -0.78 -1.52
C ASN A 237 32.56 0.03 -2.23
N PRO A 238 32.81 1.30 -2.62
CA PRO A 238 31.80 2.12 -3.27
C PRO A 238 31.63 1.67 -4.72
N VAL A 239 30.63 0.84 -4.99
CA VAL A 239 30.14 0.64 -6.36
C VAL A 239 29.26 1.83 -6.71
N GLU A 240 29.84 2.75 -7.46
CA GLU A 240 29.13 3.79 -8.20
C GLU A 240 28.02 3.15 -9.04
N GLY A 241 26.78 3.61 -8.85
CA GLY A 241 25.67 3.20 -9.72
C GLY A 241 24.31 3.01 -9.08
N CYS A 242 24.04 3.46 -7.85
CA CYS A 242 22.66 3.57 -7.38
C CYS A 242 22.12 4.94 -7.76
N ARG A 243 21.35 5.00 -8.86
CA ARG A 243 20.54 6.16 -9.26
C ARG A 243 19.65 6.57 -8.08
N GLN A 244 20.10 7.55 -7.30
CA GLN A 244 19.28 8.20 -6.29
C GLN A 244 18.04 8.75 -7.00
N ALA A 245 16.86 8.28 -6.59
CA ALA A 245 15.60 8.89 -7.01
C ALA A 245 15.68 10.40 -6.70
N PRO A 246 15.28 11.28 -7.63
CA PRO A 246 15.44 12.71 -7.44
C PRO A 246 14.78 13.16 -6.13
N ILE A 247 15.53 13.90 -5.32
CA ILE A 247 15.03 14.55 -4.10
C ILE A 247 14.00 15.57 -4.55
N THR A 248 12.76 15.40 -4.11
CA THR A 248 11.68 16.35 -4.40
C THR A 248 11.24 17.03 -3.09
N PRO A 249 10.95 18.34 -3.10
CA PRO A 249 10.87 19.14 -1.87
C PRO A 249 9.66 18.83 -0.97
N LEU A 250 8.68 18.07 -1.46
CA LEU A 250 7.35 17.94 -0.84
C LEU A 250 6.88 16.49 -0.63
N THR A 251 7.73 15.46 -0.78
CA THR A 251 7.34 14.07 -0.45
C THR A 251 7.21 13.79 1.06
N GLY A 252 7.17 14.82 1.90
CA GLY A 252 7.30 14.69 3.36
C GLY A 252 8.60 14.01 3.82
N ARG A 253 9.52 13.64 2.90
CA ARG A 253 10.77 12.92 3.18
C ARG A 253 11.68 13.68 4.15
N ARG A 254 11.60 15.01 4.14
CA ARG A 254 12.28 15.89 5.11
C ARG A 254 11.82 15.65 6.55
N PHE A 255 10.58 15.21 6.75
CA PHE A 255 9.99 14.88 8.05
C PHE A 255 10.17 13.40 8.40
N LEU A 256 10.68 12.56 7.49
CA LEU A 256 10.99 11.17 7.79
C LEU A 256 12.37 11.10 8.45
N GLY A 257 12.41 10.84 9.76
CA GLY A 257 13.63 10.56 10.49
C GLY A 257 14.40 9.32 9.98
N PRO A 258 15.59 9.04 10.54
CA PRO A 258 16.41 7.89 10.15
C PRO A 258 15.61 6.58 10.24
N LYS A 259 15.71 5.75 9.20
CA LYS A 259 14.95 4.49 9.05
C LYS A 259 15.37 3.52 10.15
N ARG A 260 14.46 3.19 11.08
CA ARG A 260 14.71 2.19 12.14
C ARG A 260 14.23 0.82 11.66
N THR A 261 14.86 -0.26 12.10
CA THR A 261 14.56 -1.65 11.71
C THR A 261 13.11 -2.08 11.96
N SER A 262 12.40 -1.41 12.88
CA SER A 262 10.97 -1.59 13.14
C SER A 262 10.03 -1.11 12.03
N ASP A 263 10.50 -0.27 11.09
CA ASP A 263 9.65 0.36 10.06
C ASP A 263 9.32 -0.55 8.85
N LEU A 264 9.90 -1.75 8.76
CA LEU A 264 9.84 -2.57 7.54
C LEU A 264 8.63 -3.51 7.43
N ASN A 265 7.90 -3.80 8.52
CA ASN A 265 6.69 -4.62 8.50
C ASN A 265 5.72 -4.16 9.61
N SER A 266 5.01 -3.04 9.43
CA SER A 266 4.08 -2.57 10.46
C SER A 266 2.81 -3.43 10.46
N SER A 267 2.79 -4.49 11.27
CA SER A 267 1.54 -5.19 11.60
C SER A 267 0.59 -4.24 12.32
N ILE A 268 -0.72 -4.50 12.28
CA ILE A 268 -1.72 -3.69 13.03
C ILE A 268 -1.35 -3.64 14.52
N ALA A 269 -0.89 -4.75 15.09
CA ALA A 269 -0.41 -4.79 16.46
C ALA A 269 0.76 -3.82 16.72
N HIS A 270 1.69 -3.68 15.76
CA HIS A 270 2.77 -2.70 15.85
C HIS A 270 2.25 -1.26 15.77
N ASN A 271 1.30 -0.98 14.86
CA ASN A 271 0.70 0.35 14.75
C ASN A 271 -0.02 0.76 16.04
N ILE A 272 -0.83 -0.14 16.60
CA ILE A 272 -1.54 0.08 17.87
C ILE A 272 -0.54 0.30 19.00
N MET A 273 0.50 -0.52 19.10
CA MET A 273 1.55 -0.34 20.12
C MET A 273 2.26 1.03 19.98
N CYS A 274 2.63 1.42 18.76
CA CYS A 274 3.23 2.72 18.50
C CYS A 274 2.28 3.88 18.83
N LEU A 275 0.99 3.75 18.51
CA LEU A 275 -0.05 4.73 18.83
C LEU A 275 -0.21 4.86 20.35
N GLN A 276 -0.27 3.74 21.07
CA GLN A 276 -0.37 3.73 22.53
C GLN A 276 0.85 4.38 23.19
N ASN A 277 2.06 4.12 22.68
CA ASN A 277 3.28 4.79 23.13
C ASN A 277 3.24 6.31 22.85
N LEU A 278 2.68 6.73 21.70
CA LEU A 278 2.57 8.13 21.33
C LEU A 278 1.66 8.94 22.26
N VAL A 279 0.66 8.28 22.88
CA VAL A 279 -0.27 8.86 23.86
C VAL A 279 -0.02 8.41 25.30
N ALA A 280 1.09 7.72 25.57
CA ALA A 280 1.42 7.24 26.90
C ALA A 280 1.49 8.43 27.88
N ASN A 281 0.97 8.23 29.10
CA ASN A 281 0.90 9.24 30.17
C ASN A 281 0.12 10.53 29.82
N ARG A 282 -0.68 10.53 28.74
CA ARG A 282 -1.57 11.66 28.40
C ARG A 282 -3.00 11.36 28.84
N ALA A 283 -3.64 12.38 29.44
CA ALA A 283 -5.06 12.38 29.76
C ALA A 283 -5.88 12.89 28.55
N PRO A 284 -7.16 12.50 28.41
CA PRO A 284 -8.05 12.99 27.34
C PRO A 284 -8.58 14.41 27.65
N ASN A 285 -7.72 15.30 28.15
CA ASN A 285 -8.05 16.68 28.52
C ASN A 285 -6.83 17.59 28.36
N SER A 286 -7.03 18.90 28.50
CA SER A 286 -5.95 19.87 28.43
C SER A 286 -4.92 19.64 29.54
N SER A 287 -3.66 19.49 29.16
CA SER A 287 -2.52 19.49 30.10
C SER A 287 -2.45 20.81 30.88
N GLU A 288 -1.70 20.84 31.97
CA GLU A 288 -1.47 22.07 32.75
C GLU A 288 -0.84 23.17 31.89
N GLU A 289 0.10 22.80 31.01
CA GLU A 289 0.78 23.71 30.09
C GLU A 289 -0.16 24.24 29.01
N LEU A 290 -0.97 23.38 28.40
CA LEU A 290 -1.99 23.81 27.44
C LEU A 290 -3.00 24.74 28.12
N ARG A 291 -3.44 24.43 29.33
CA ARG A 291 -4.37 25.27 30.10
C ARG A 291 -3.78 26.65 30.38
N ALA A 292 -2.47 26.75 30.67
CA ALA A 292 -1.80 28.02 30.84
C ALA A 292 -1.75 28.84 29.53
N ILE A 293 -1.54 28.18 28.38
CA ILE A 293 -1.57 28.83 27.07
C ILE A 293 -2.99 29.34 26.74
N LEU A 294 -4.02 28.52 26.94
CA LEU A 294 -5.41 28.91 26.64
C LEU A 294 -5.89 30.06 27.54
N LYS A 295 -5.53 30.06 28.83
CA LYS A 295 -5.84 31.17 29.76
C LYS A 295 -5.22 32.51 29.37
N SER A 296 -4.16 32.51 28.57
CA SER A 296 -3.52 33.74 28.09
C SER A 296 -4.20 34.34 26.85
N CYS A 297 -5.23 33.69 26.31
CA CYS A 297 -5.99 34.17 25.15
C CYS A 297 -7.25 34.92 25.61
N GLU A 298 -7.64 35.95 24.87
CA GLU A 298 -8.88 36.71 25.11
C GLU A 298 -9.83 36.61 23.90
N PRO A 299 -11.04 36.05 24.06
CA PRO A 299 -11.59 35.39 25.25
C PRO A 299 -10.94 34.01 25.52
N ASN A 300 -11.01 33.53 26.77
CA ASN A 300 -10.47 32.21 27.14
C ASN A 300 -11.25 31.08 26.42
N PRO A 301 -10.61 30.32 25.51
CA PRO A 301 -11.29 29.35 24.66
C PRO A 301 -11.44 27.97 25.29
N THR A 302 -11.02 27.76 26.55
CA THR A 302 -10.94 26.43 27.17
C THR A 302 -12.26 25.66 27.12
N GLU A 303 -13.38 26.32 27.46
CA GLU A 303 -14.70 25.69 27.47
C GLU A 303 -15.24 25.47 26.05
N SER A 304 -15.04 26.45 25.16
CA SER A 304 -15.43 26.35 23.75
C SER A 304 -14.73 25.16 23.06
N ILE A 305 -13.42 25.00 23.25
CA ILE A 305 -12.65 23.87 22.69
C ILE A 305 -13.15 22.55 23.25
N HIS A 306 -13.41 22.48 24.57
CA HIS A 306 -13.93 21.27 25.20
C HIS A 306 -15.30 20.87 24.62
N ASN A 307 -16.18 21.85 24.42
CA ASN A 307 -17.51 21.64 23.83
C ASN A 307 -17.41 21.17 22.37
N VAL A 308 -16.54 21.79 21.56
CA VAL A 308 -16.29 21.37 20.17
C VAL A 308 -15.84 19.92 20.10
N PHE A 309 -14.82 19.53 20.88
CA PHE A 309 -14.34 18.14 20.87
C PHE A 309 -15.37 17.15 21.40
N SER A 310 -16.17 17.54 22.38
CA SER A 310 -17.25 16.70 22.92
C SER A 310 -18.35 16.46 21.89
N GLN A 311 -18.71 17.49 21.12
CA GLN A 311 -19.69 17.37 20.02
C GLN A 311 -19.17 16.48 18.89
N LEU A 312 -17.90 16.63 18.48
CA LEU A 312 -17.29 15.79 17.45
C LEU A 312 -17.17 14.33 17.88
N GLN A 313 -16.83 14.10 19.15
CA GLN A 313 -16.82 12.77 19.74
C GLN A 313 -18.20 12.12 19.69
N ALA A 314 -19.26 12.85 20.07
CA ALA A 314 -20.62 12.35 20.01
C ALA A 314 -21.06 11.98 18.58
N LYS A 315 -20.78 12.84 17.59
CA LYS A 315 -21.03 12.55 16.17
C LYS A 315 -20.33 11.30 15.69
N TYR A 316 -19.04 11.14 16.03
CA TYR A 316 -18.29 9.95 15.68
C TYR A 316 -18.89 8.69 16.32
N CYS A 317 -19.23 8.72 17.61
CA CYS A 317 -19.83 7.57 18.29
C CYS A 317 -21.20 7.19 17.68
N GLU A 318 -22.04 8.18 17.36
CA GLU A 318 -23.33 7.97 16.69
C GLU A 318 -23.13 7.32 15.32
N LYS A 319 -22.34 7.94 14.43
CA LYS A 319 -22.07 7.39 13.08
C LYS A 319 -21.40 6.01 13.12
N SER A 320 -20.51 5.79 14.09
CA SER A 320 -19.84 4.50 14.28
C SER A 320 -20.78 3.39 14.70
N SER A 321 -21.81 3.71 15.48
CA SER A 321 -22.79 2.73 15.97
C SER A 321 -23.62 2.11 14.83
N HIS A 322 -23.76 2.81 13.71
CA HIS A 322 -24.49 2.34 12.53
C HIS A 322 -23.71 1.32 11.68
N LEU A 323 -22.39 1.21 11.82
CA LEU A 323 -21.55 0.36 10.94
C LEU A 323 -21.45 -1.11 11.39
N SER A 324 -21.95 -1.45 12.59
CA SER A 324 -21.97 -2.79 13.21
C SER A 324 -20.68 -3.64 13.11
N ASP A 325 -19.56 -3.02 12.76
CA ASP A 325 -18.26 -3.64 12.49
C ASP A 325 -17.37 -3.76 13.73
N ILE A 326 -17.56 -2.87 14.71
CA ILE A 326 -16.84 -2.84 15.99
C ILE A 326 -17.80 -2.63 17.17
N ASN A 327 -17.44 -3.17 18.33
CA ASN A 327 -18.26 -3.03 19.54
C ASN A 327 -18.17 -1.61 20.13
N ALA A 328 -19.17 -1.23 20.95
CA ALA A 328 -19.25 0.12 21.53
C ALA A 328 -18.03 0.48 22.42
N ASN A 329 -17.42 -0.52 23.06
CA ASN A 329 -16.22 -0.29 23.88
C ASN A 329 -15.02 0.11 23.02
N ASP A 330 -14.85 -0.51 21.86
CA ASP A 330 -13.79 -0.19 20.90
C ASP A 330 -14.01 1.20 20.27
N VAL A 331 -15.26 1.54 19.93
CA VAL A 331 -15.62 2.89 19.47
C VAL A 331 -15.20 3.95 20.52
N ASN A 332 -15.56 3.73 21.78
CA ASN A 332 -15.23 4.64 22.88
C ASN A 332 -13.71 4.70 23.14
N LEU A 333 -13.00 3.58 23.02
CA LEU A 333 -11.55 3.53 23.11
C LEU A 333 -10.90 4.38 22.02
N ARG A 334 -11.30 4.21 20.75
CA ARG A 334 -10.80 4.98 19.62
C ARG A 334 -11.07 6.47 19.77
N ALA A 335 -12.29 6.83 20.17
CA ALA A 335 -12.65 8.22 20.47
C ALA A 335 -11.77 8.84 21.57
N THR A 336 -11.47 8.06 22.63
CA THR A 336 -10.60 8.49 23.72
C THR A 336 -9.15 8.67 23.26
N LEU A 337 -8.64 7.78 22.40
CA LEU A 337 -7.31 7.91 21.81
C LEU A 337 -7.23 9.16 20.92
N ALA A 338 -8.25 9.44 20.12
CA ALA A 338 -8.33 10.63 19.28
C ALA A 338 -8.33 11.91 20.12
N LEU A 339 -9.06 11.93 21.25
CA LEU A 339 -9.02 13.03 22.21
C LEU A 339 -7.63 13.25 22.81
N LYS A 340 -6.93 12.19 23.20
CA LYS A 340 -5.55 12.31 23.70
C LYS A 340 -4.62 12.92 22.65
N LEU A 341 -4.74 12.49 21.40
CA LEU A 341 -3.94 13.01 20.30
C LEU A 341 -4.25 14.48 19.97
N VAL A 342 -5.53 14.87 19.91
CA VAL A 342 -5.89 16.25 19.54
C VAL A 342 -5.35 17.25 20.57
N TYR A 343 -5.44 16.96 21.87
CA TYR A 343 -4.88 17.83 22.91
C TYR A 343 -3.35 17.87 22.85
N LYS A 344 -2.69 16.75 22.53
CA LYS A 344 -1.24 16.69 22.33
C LYS A 344 -0.80 17.58 21.15
N PHE A 345 -1.39 17.40 19.98
CA PHE A 345 -1.05 18.20 18.80
C PHE A 345 -1.39 19.67 19.02
N LEU A 346 -2.54 19.97 19.62
CA LEU A 346 -2.92 21.35 19.94
C LEU A 346 -1.88 22.02 20.85
N GLU A 347 -1.45 21.36 21.92
CA GLU A 347 -0.40 21.86 22.80
C GLU A 347 0.90 22.16 22.04
N HIS A 348 1.36 21.23 21.20
CA HIS A 348 2.58 21.42 20.41
C HIS A 348 2.47 22.56 19.40
N ILE A 349 1.35 22.64 18.67
CA ILE A 349 1.07 23.69 17.69
C ILE A 349 1.05 25.05 18.37
N LEU A 350 0.30 25.21 19.47
CA LEU A 350 0.19 26.49 20.16
C LEU A 350 1.49 26.91 20.85
N LYS A 351 2.28 25.97 21.37
CA LYS A 351 3.64 26.25 21.87
C LYS A 351 4.54 26.78 20.76
N SER A 352 4.47 26.22 19.56
CA SER A 352 5.25 26.67 18.41
C SER A 352 4.79 28.06 17.95
N GLU A 353 3.48 28.28 17.83
CA GLU A 353 2.93 29.57 17.41
C GLU A 353 3.17 30.69 18.42
N LYS A 354 3.08 30.42 19.73
CA LYS A 354 3.35 31.43 20.77
C LYS A 354 4.81 31.91 20.79
N LYS A 355 5.74 31.11 20.26
CA LYS A 355 7.14 31.55 20.04
C LYS A 355 7.28 32.48 18.84
N ARG A 356 6.35 32.41 17.88
CA ARG A 356 6.36 33.18 16.63
C ARG A 356 5.52 34.45 16.73
N ILE A 357 4.36 34.38 17.37
CA ILE A 357 3.42 35.49 17.57
C ILE A 357 3.00 35.50 19.05
N PRO A 358 3.11 36.64 19.76
CA PRO A 358 2.74 36.73 21.17
C PRO A 358 1.25 36.49 21.46
N ASP A 359 0.37 37.02 20.60
CA ASP A 359 -1.08 36.86 20.70
C ASP A 359 -1.61 35.85 19.68
N ILE A 360 -2.14 34.74 20.20
CA ILE A 360 -2.71 33.64 19.41
C ILE A 360 -4.25 33.61 19.49
N SER A 361 -4.89 34.63 20.07
CA SER A 361 -6.34 34.67 20.31
C SER A 361 -7.15 34.55 19.02
N PHE A 362 -6.66 35.10 17.91
CA PHE A 362 -7.30 34.98 16.59
C PHE A 362 -7.33 33.54 16.06
N LEU A 363 -6.37 32.69 16.42
CA LEU A 363 -6.37 31.26 16.06
C LEU A 363 -7.45 30.51 16.83
N MET A 364 -7.72 30.94 18.07
CA MET A 364 -8.69 30.33 18.97
C MET A 364 -10.14 30.59 18.57
N GLN A 365 -10.38 31.53 17.65
CA GLN A 365 -11.71 31.84 17.11
C GLN A 365 -12.06 31.00 15.86
N LYS A 366 -11.18 30.12 15.40
CA LYS A 366 -11.38 29.33 14.17
C LYS A 366 -11.84 27.90 14.50
N ASP A 367 -13.15 27.68 14.59
CA ASP A 367 -13.73 26.34 14.82
C ASP A 367 -13.28 25.31 13.77
N SER A 368 -13.13 25.74 12.51
CA SER A 368 -12.67 24.86 11.42
C SER A 368 -11.28 24.28 11.66
N PHE A 369 -10.42 24.97 12.40
CA PHE A 369 -9.11 24.46 12.80
C PHE A 369 -9.25 23.34 13.84
N PHE A 370 -10.03 23.54 14.91
CA PHE A 370 -10.24 22.52 15.93
C PHE A 370 -10.95 21.28 15.37
N ASN A 371 -11.97 21.50 14.53
CA ASN A 371 -12.70 20.44 13.85
C ASN A 371 -11.76 19.58 12.99
N SER A 372 -10.94 20.24 12.16
CA SER A 372 -10.00 19.55 11.27
C SER A 372 -8.90 18.83 12.06
N LEU A 373 -8.39 19.44 13.14
CA LEU A 373 -7.35 18.82 13.98
C LEU A 373 -7.87 17.57 14.71
N TYR A 374 -9.11 17.62 15.21
CA TYR A 374 -9.77 16.45 15.80
C TYR A 374 -9.95 15.34 14.75
N ALA A 375 -10.45 15.69 13.56
CA ALA A 375 -10.60 14.75 12.47
C ALA A 375 -9.27 14.11 12.06
N CYS A 376 -8.19 14.89 12.03
CA CYS A 376 -6.86 14.37 11.70
C CYS A 376 -6.36 13.41 12.78
N SER A 377 -6.68 13.70 14.05
CA SER A 377 -6.34 12.84 15.19
C SER A 377 -7.13 11.53 15.14
N LEU A 378 -8.41 11.60 14.77
CA LEU A 378 -9.28 10.44 14.60
C LEU A 378 -8.88 9.58 13.39
N GLU A 379 -8.51 10.20 12.26
CA GLU A 379 -7.99 9.50 11.08
C GLU A 379 -6.72 8.69 11.41
N ILE A 380 -5.81 9.26 12.22
CA ILE A 380 -4.62 8.52 12.68
C ILE A 380 -5.03 7.29 13.50
N VAL A 381 -6.02 7.43 14.39
CA VAL A 381 -6.50 6.32 15.22
C VAL A 381 -7.15 5.25 14.36
N GLU A 382 -8.06 5.64 13.45
CA GLU A 382 -8.73 4.71 12.54
C GLU A 382 -7.72 3.96 11.67
N TYR A 383 -6.79 4.66 11.04
CA TYR A 383 -5.76 4.04 10.23
C TYR A 383 -4.87 3.07 11.02
N SER A 384 -4.61 3.36 12.29
CA SER A 384 -3.78 2.50 13.14
C SER A 384 -4.47 1.19 13.54
N HIS A 385 -5.80 1.15 13.57
CA HIS A 385 -6.58 -0.02 13.98
C HIS A 385 -7.14 -0.83 12.79
N ASN A 386 -7.21 -0.24 11.60
CA ASN A 386 -7.92 -0.83 10.46
C ASN A 386 -6.98 -1.55 9.46
N THR A 387 -7.51 -2.61 8.82
CA THR A 387 -6.91 -3.24 7.63
C THR A 387 -7.29 -2.46 6.36
N HIS A 388 -6.56 -2.70 5.26
CA HIS A 388 -6.99 -2.27 3.93
C HIS A 388 -8.42 -2.75 3.64
N ASN A 389 -9.24 -1.90 3.01
CA ASN A 389 -10.67 -2.10 2.69
C ASN A 389 -11.62 -2.10 3.91
N SER A 390 -11.28 -1.38 4.99
CA SER A 390 -12.21 -1.11 6.09
C SER A 390 -13.32 -0.14 5.66
N PRO A 391 -14.57 -0.29 6.16
CA PRO A 391 -15.63 0.70 5.94
C PRO A 391 -15.27 2.09 6.50
N ARG A 392 -14.23 2.18 7.33
CA ARG A 392 -13.72 3.41 7.97
C ARG A 392 -12.47 3.97 7.28
N GLU A 393 -12.21 3.58 6.02
CA GLU A 393 -11.14 4.17 5.23
C GLU A 393 -11.42 5.65 4.91
N PHE A 394 -10.38 6.47 4.88
CA PHE A 394 -10.48 7.87 4.43
C PHE A 394 -11.18 7.95 3.05
N PRO A 395 -12.17 8.84 2.85
CA PRO A 395 -12.53 10.01 3.65
C PRO A 395 -13.65 9.80 4.68
N TRP A 396 -13.92 8.56 5.13
CA TRP A 396 -15.03 8.26 6.04
C TRP A 396 -15.09 9.15 7.28
N VAL A 397 -13.94 9.42 7.92
CA VAL A 397 -13.87 10.29 9.11
C VAL A 397 -14.44 11.69 8.85
N LEU A 398 -14.24 12.23 7.64
CA LEU A 398 -14.78 13.54 7.27
C LEU A 398 -16.30 13.50 7.14
N ASN A 399 -16.83 12.43 6.53
CA ASN A 399 -18.27 12.20 6.40
C ASN A 399 -18.93 11.97 7.76
N ALA A 400 -18.25 11.28 8.68
CA ALA A 400 -18.77 11.03 10.03
C ALA A 400 -18.85 12.31 10.88
N LEU A 401 -17.98 13.30 10.61
CA LEU A 401 -17.90 14.55 11.37
C LEU A 401 -18.56 15.75 10.66
N ASP A 402 -19.09 15.55 9.45
CA ASP A 402 -19.61 16.59 8.55
C ASP A 402 -18.57 17.67 8.21
N LEU A 403 -17.36 17.24 7.84
CA LEU A 403 -16.24 18.14 7.54
C LEU A 403 -15.87 18.14 6.06
N THR A 404 -15.43 19.31 5.59
CA THR A 404 -15.01 19.49 4.20
C THR A 404 -13.54 19.10 4.03
N VAL A 405 -13.21 18.47 2.89
CA VAL A 405 -11.81 18.19 2.50
C VAL A 405 -10.98 19.48 2.38
N TYR A 406 -11.64 20.60 2.06
CA TYR A 406 -11.03 21.91 1.91
C TYR A 406 -10.47 22.46 3.22
N ASP A 407 -11.17 22.27 4.32
CA ASP A 407 -10.68 22.70 5.64
C ASP A 407 -9.70 21.70 6.23
N PHE A 408 -9.95 20.41 6.01
CA PHE A 408 -9.12 19.33 6.53
C PHE A 408 -7.68 19.38 5.99
N VAL A 409 -7.47 19.57 4.68
CA VAL A 409 -6.12 19.53 4.10
C VAL A 409 -5.15 20.53 4.74
N LYS A 410 -5.66 21.67 5.21
CA LYS A 410 -4.86 22.77 5.79
C LYS A 410 -4.19 22.37 7.10
N VAL A 411 -4.71 21.34 7.79
CA VAL A 411 -4.18 20.89 9.08
C VAL A 411 -3.11 19.81 8.93
N ILE A 412 -3.07 19.08 7.81
CA ILE A 412 -2.22 17.90 7.66
C ILE A 412 -0.73 18.24 7.82
N GLU A 413 -0.21 19.21 7.07
CA GLU A 413 1.20 19.62 7.20
C GLU A 413 1.48 20.17 8.61
N ILE A 414 0.55 20.93 9.18
CA ILE A 414 0.69 21.51 10.52
C ILE A 414 0.82 20.41 11.56
N THR A 415 -0.01 19.36 11.48
CA THR A 415 0.05 18.19 12.37
C THR A 415 1.37 17.46 12.21
N ILE A 416 1.81 17.16 10.98
CA ILE A 416 3.08 16.47 10.71
C ILE A 416 4.27 17.26 11.28
N ARG A 417 4.29 18.59 11.10
CA ARG A 417 5.37 19.48 11.56
C ARG A 417 5.35 19.73 13.07
N SER A 418 4.21 19.55 13.73
CA SER A 418 4.05 19.84 15.16
C SER A 418 4.70 18.79 16.08
N ASP A 419 4.96 17.58 15.59
CA ASP A 419 5.45 16.47 16.41
C ASP A 419 6.51 15.65 15.69
N ASP A 420 7.77 15.95 15.98
CA ASP A 420 8.94 15.24 15.43
C ASP A 420 9.01 13.75 15.85
N GLN A 421 8.22 13.33 16.84
CA GLN A 421 8.17 11.94 17.31
C GLN A 421 7.11 11.11 16.60
N LEU A 422 6.44 11.65 15.57
CA LEU A 422 5.44 10.91 14.82
C LEU A 422 6.02 9.64 14.18
N PRO A 423 5.43 8.46 14.44
CA PRO A 423 5.77 7.24 13.74
C PRO A 423 5.74 7.41 12.22
N ARG A 424 6.72 6.80 11.56
CA ARG A 424 6.90 6.92 10.11
C ARG A 424 5.68 6.47 9.30
N TYR A 425 4.96 5.45 9.78
CA TYR A 425 3.75 4.95 9.11
C TYR A 425 2.63 6.01 9.12
N ILE A 426 2.52 6.79 10.20
CA ILE A 426 1.55 7.89 10.32
C ILE A 426 1.91 9.01 9.35
N VAL A 427 3.18 9.43 9.29
CA VAL A 427 3.63 10.48 8.36
C VAL A 427 3.37 10.07 6.91
N LYS A 428 3.65 8.80 6.56
CA LYS A 428 3.35 8.26 5.23
C LYS A 428 1.85 8.27 4.92
N HIS A 429 1.03 7.85 5.88
CA HIS A 429 -0.42 7.82 5.72
C HIS A 429 -0.99 9.22 5.53
N LEU A 430 -0.65 10.16 6.41
CA LEU A 430 -1.09 11.55 6.28
C LEU A 430 -0.62 12.20 4.98
N SER A 431 0.60 11.87 4.52
CA SER A 431 1.08 12.31 3.21
C SER A 431 0.21 11.72 2.10
N TRP A 432 -0.11 10.42 2.14
CA TRP A 432 -1.01 9.77 1.17
C TRP A 432 -2.41 10.39 1.16
N VAL A 433 -2.99 10.63 2.34
CA VAL A 433 -4.29 11.31 2.49
C VAL A 433 -4.25 12.70 1.85
N GLU A 434 -3.18 13.47 2.10
CA GLU A 434 -2.98 14.77 1.48
C GLU A 434 -2.92 14.66 -0.05
N GLU A 435 -2.15 13.72 -0.62
CA GLU A 435 -2.11 13.54 -2.08
C GLU A 435 -3.48 13.19 -2.64
N ARG A 436 -4.23 12.29 -1.98
CA ARG A 436 -5.57 11.90 -2.43
C ARG A 436 -6.55 13.06 -2.46
N ILE A 437 -6.51 13.93 -1.45
CA ILE A 437 -7.33 15.14 -1.42
C ILE A 437 -6.97 16.05 -2.61
N LEU A 438 -5.67 16.30 -2.80
CA LEU A 438 -5.16 17.22 -3.80
C LEU A 438 -5.31 16.71 -5.23
N GLU A 439 -5.30 15.40 -5.45
CA GLU A 439 -5.38 14.81 -6.79
C GLU A 439 -6.82 14.59 -7.25
N SER A 440 -7.76 14.41 -6.32
CA SER A 440 -9.13 14.00 -6.65
C SER A 440 -10.22 14.67 -5.81
N LEU A 441 -10.28 14.40 -4.50
CA LEU A 441 -11.45 14.73 -3.67
C LEU A 441 -11.75 16.23 -3.59
N MET A 442 -10.73 17.09 -3.66
CA MET A 442 -10.95 18.52 -3.62
C MET A 442 -11.60 19.08 -4.89
N TRP A 443 -11.58 18.33 -5.99
CA TRP A 443 -12.06 18.76 -7.31
C TRP A 443 -13.47 18.25 -7.64
N GLU A 444 -14.16 17.60 -6.69
CA GLU A 444 -15.54 17.14 -6.86
C GLU A 444 -16.50 18.32 -7.15
N GLU A 445 -17.60 18.05 -7.85
CA GLU A 445 -18.51 19.09 -8.39
C GLU A 445 -19.12 19.97 -7.29
N ASP A 446 -19.32 19.43 -6.10
CA ASP A 446 -19.91 20.09 -4.93
C ASP A 446 -18.88 20.72 -3.98
N SER A 447 -17.59 20.61 -4.31
CA SER A 447 -16.48 21.10 -3.49
C SER A 447 -16.56 22.59 -3.18
N VAL A 448 -16.23 22.93 -1.93
CA VAL A 448 -16.11 24.32 -1.46
C VAL A 448 -15.03 25.09 -2.24
N LEU A 449 -14.06 24.39 -2.84
CA LEU A 449 -13.02 24.98 -3.68
C LEU A 449 -13.63 25.83 -4.80
N TRP A 450 -14.64 25.34 -5.50
CA TRP A 450 -15.26 26.06 -6.61
C TRP A 450 -15.95 27.35 -6.16
N ARG A 451 -16.57 27.33 -4.97
CA ARG A 451 -17.14 28.53 -4.35
C ARG A 451 -16.06 29.52 -3.93
N ALA A 452 -14.96 29.04 -3.37
CA ALA A 452 -13.83 29.88 -2.99
C ALA A 452 -13.17 30.55 -4.20
N ILE A 453 -13.01 29.83 -5.31
CA ILE A 453 -12.52 30.38 -6.59
C ILE A 453 -13.52 31.39 -7.17
N GLY A 454 -14.81 31.09 -7.15
CA GLY A 454 -15.84 32.01 -7.64
C GLY A 454 -15.90 33.32 -6.83
N GLN A 455 -15.70 33.23 -5.52
CA GLN A 455 -15.72 34.38 -4.61
C GLN A 455 -14.45 35.22 -4.64
N SER A 456 -13.29 34.64 -4.96
CA SER A 456 -12.05 35.42 -5.05
C SER A 456 -12.09 36.43 -6.19
N GLY A 457 -12.83 36.13 -7.28
CA GLY A 457 -12.84 36.95 -8.50
C GLY A 457 -11.48 37.01 -9.20
N GLU A 458 -10.52 36.22 -8.72
CA GLU A 458 -9.17 36.13 -9.25
C GLU A 458 -9.09 34.95 -10.23
N ASP A 459 -8.32 35.13 -11.32
CA ASP A 459 -8.00 34.02 -12.23
C ASP A 459 -7.26 32.90 -11.47
N ILE A 460 -7.42 31.65 -11.93
CA ILE A 460 -6.70 30.52 -11.35
C ILE A 460 -5.18 30.81 -11.36
N PRO A 461 -4.53 30.82 -10.18
CA PRO A 461 -3.11 31.19 -10.08
C PRO A 461 -2.23 30.31 -10.97
N LYS A 462 -1.30 30.91 -11.71
CA LYS A 462 -0.31 30.16 -12.49
C LYS A 462 0.81 29.69 -11.56
N PHE A 463 1.53 28.65 -11.97
CA PHE A 463 2.69 28.17 -11.22
C PHE A 463 3.72 29.27 -10.89
N GLU A 464 3.91 30.21 -11.82
CA GLU A 464 4.85 31.33 -11.66
C GLU A 464 4.45 32.26 -10.50
N ASP A 465 3.14 32.40 -10.25
CA ASP A 465 2.59 33.25 -9.19
C ASP A 465 2.72 32.58 -7.80
N ILE A 466 3.07 31.29 -7.78
CA ILE A 466 2.97 30.40 -6.62
C ILE A 466 4.33 29.79 -6.23
N ALA A 467 5.30 29.80 -7.14
CA ALA A 467 6.59 29.16 -6.94
C ALA A 467 7.34 29.76 -5.75
N LEU A 468 7.71 28.91 -4.78
CA LEU A 468 8.55 29.33 -3.65
C LEU A 468 9.90 29.87 -4.16
N PRO A 469 10.48 30.91 -3.51
CA PRO A 469 11.80 31.42 -3.85
C PRO A 469 12.84 30.30 -3.94
N GLY A 470 13.45 30.11 -5.11
CA GLY A 470 14.42 29.03 -5.39
C GLY A 470 13.90 27.84 -6.19
N SER A 471 12.60 27.79 -6.51
CA SER A 471 11.98 26.73 -7.33
C SER A 471 12.14 26.95 -8.84
N MET A 472 12.36 28.19 -9.28
CA MET A 472 12.68 28.53 -10.67
C MET A 472 14.18 28.29 -10.94
N LYS A 473 14.53 27.15 -11.54
CA LYS A 473 15.88 26.89 -12.07
C LYS A 473 15.98 26.93 -13.60
N TYR A 474 14.94 27.37 -14.30
CA TYR A 474 15.01 27.64 -15.74
C TYR A 474 14.57 29.07 -16.00
N GLY A 475 15.50 29.86 -16.53
CA GLY A 475 15.46 31.30 -16.51
C GLY A 475 14.40 31.91 -17.42
N ILE A 476 13.74 32.94 -16.89
CA ILE A 476 13.36 34.16 -17.62
C ILE A 476 13.65 35.31 -16.66
N THR A 477 14.22 36.38 -17.22
CA THR A 477 14.69 37.59 -16.54
C THR A 477 13.61 38.27 -15.70
N GLN A 478 14.03 38.77 -14.55
CA GLN A 478 13.29 39.57 -13.58
C GLN A 478 12.53 40.73 -14.23
N ASN A 479 11.29 40.94 -13.81
CA ASN A 479 10.72 42.28 -13.72
C ASN A 479 10.11 42.43 -12.32
N ASP A 480 10.61 43.44 -11.60
CA ASP A 480 10.17 43.81 -10.26
C ASP A 480 8.71 44.26 -10.28
N SER A 481 7.83 43.45 -9.71
CA SER A 481 6.58 43.93 -9.09
C SER A 481 6.17 42.93 -8.02
N GLN A 482 6.16 43.37 -6.76
CA GLN A 482 5.73 42.54 -5.64
C GLN A 482 4.25 42.15 -5.81
N PRO A 483 3.89 40.86 -5.75
CA PRO A 483 2.49 40.49 -5.74
C PRO A 483 1.90 40.79 -4.36
N ILE A 484 0.84 41.60 -4.36
CA ILE A 484 -0.01 41.86 -3.20
C ILE A 484 -0.76 40.55 -2.92
N VAL A 485 -0.38 39.85 -1.84
CA VAL A 485 -1.05 38.60 -1.43
C VAL A 485 -2.35 38.94 -0.72
N SER A 486 -3.48 38.75 -1.41
CA SER A 486 -4.81 38.79 -0.80
C SER A 486 -4.98 37.58 0.14
N ASN A 487 -5.61 37.77 1.31
CA ASN A 487 -5.79 36.74 2.35
C ASN A 487 -6.59 35.49 1.89
N THR A 488 -7.27 35.59 0.74
CA THR A 488 -8.02 34.52 0.08
C THR A 488 -7.17 33.70 -0.91
N GLY A 489 -6.02 34.21 -1.35
CA GLY A 489 -5.13 33.55 -2.31
C GLY A 489 -4.26 32.46 -1.69
N ILE A 490 -3.92 32.55 -0.41
CA ILE A 490 -2.96 31.63 0.25
C ILE A 490 -3.38 30.15 0.18
N PRO A 491 -4.65 29.76 0.39
CA PRO A 491 -5.08 28.37 0.27
C PRO A 491 -4.99 27.85 -1.18
N LEU A 492 -5.42 28.65 -2.16
CA LEU A 492 -5.36 28.30 -3.59
C LEU A 492 -3.92 28.20 -4.09
N ILE A 493 -3.08 29.15 -3.70
CA ILE A 493 -1.64 29.18 -3.98
C ILE A 493 -0.98 27.91 -3.41
N TYR A 494 -1.24 27.57 -2.15
CA TYR A 494 -0.68 26.36 -1.54
C TYR A 494 -1.18 25.06 -2.22
N LEU A 495 -2.47 24.98 -2.54
CA LEU A 495 -3.09 23.84 -3.23
C LEU A 495 -2.55 23.61 -4.64
N PHE A 496 -2.43 24.67 -5.44
CA PHE A 496 -1.89 24.59 -6.80
C PHE A 496 -0.35 24.39 -6.79
N ALA A 497 0.38 24.92 -5.80
CA ALA A 497 1.80 24.61 -5.57
C ALA A 497 1.99 23.11 -5.36
N LEU A 498 1.19 22.53 -4.47
CA LEU A 498 1.26 21.13 -4.10
C LEU A 498 0.89 20.22 -5.28
N PHE A 499 -0.17 20.54 -6.02
CA PHE A 499 -0.58 19.79 -7.21
C PHE A 499 0.49 19.80 -8.31
N TYR A 500 1.02 20.98 -8.65
CA TYR A 500 1.98 21.12 -9.75
C TYR A 500 3.35 20.49 -9.44
N ILE A 501 3.82 20.61 -8.19
CA ILE A 501 5.09 20.00 -7.75
C ILE A 501 4.96 18.46 -7.71
N LYS A 502 3.81 17.90 -7.32
CA LYS A 502 3.57 16.45 -7.38
C LYS A 502 3.43 15.96 -8.83
N PHE A 503 2.80 16.72 -9.72
CA PHE A 503 2.64 16.34 -11.13
C PHE A 503 3.96 16.30 -11.93
N GLN A 504 4.86 17.28 -11.75
CA GLN A 504 6.16 17.28 -12.46
C GLN A 504 7.10 16.16 -12.01
N THR A 505 6.90 15.62 -10.80
CA THR A 505 7.80 14.63 -10.21
C THR A 505 7.48 13.19 -10.62
N GLN A 506 6.32 12.97 -11.26
CA GLN A 506 5.94 11.70 -11.87
C GLN A 506 6.39 11.53 -13.34
N ILE A 507 6.91 12.59 -13.98
CA ILE A 507 7.40 12.53 -15.37
C ILE A 507 8.90 12.16 -15.36
N PRO A 508 9.31 11.01 -15.94
CA PRO A 508 10.72 10.68 -16.10
C PRO A 508 11.43 11.75 -16.93
N ARG A 509 12.58 12.25 -16.44
CA ARG A 509 13.36 13.33 -17.08
C ARG A 509 13.90 12.99 -18.48
N ASP A 510 13.81 11.73 -18.91
CA ASP A 510 14.43 11.22 -20.14
C ASP A 510 13.48 11.11 -21.35
N HIS A 511 12.27 11.71 -21.31
CA HIS A 511 11.39 11.76 -22.48
C HIS A 511 11.32 13.17 -23.10
N PRO A 512 11.58 13.34 -24.41
CA PRO A 512 11.49 14.66 -25.02
C PRO A 512 10.04 15.16 -25.02
N PRO A 513 9.77 16.35 -24.45
CA PRO A 513 8.44 16.84 -24.16
C PRO A 513 7.87 17.64 -25.33
N ARG A 514 6.54 17.69 -25.44
CA ARG A 514 5.73 18.89 -25.84
C ARG A 514 4.33 18.54 -26.33
N LYS A 515 4.07 17.34 -26.86
CA LYS A 515 2.74 17.01 -27.42
C LYS A 515 1.67 16.68 -26.37
N HIS A 516 2.03 16.08 -25.24
CA HIS A 516 1.08 15.76 -24.16
C HIS A 516 0.77 16.95 -23.25
N LEU A 517 1.77 17.81 -22.98
CA LEU A 517 1.59 19.03 -22.20
C LEU A 517 0.67 20.03 -22.93
N ASN A 518 0.84 20.20 -24.24
CA ASN A 518 -0.06 21.03 -25.06
C ASN A 518 -1.46 20.43 -25.18
N ARG A 519 -1.61 19.09 -25.17
CA ARG A 519 -2.92 18.45 -25.13
C ARG A 519 -3.62 18.67 -23.79
N LEU A 520 -2.92 18.56 -22.66
CA LEU A 520 -3.50 18.75 -21.32
C LEU A 520 -3.84 20.23 -21.03
N ILE A 521 -2.96 21.15 -21.45
CA ILE A 521 -3.23 22.60 -21.42
C ILE A 521 -4.39 22.93 -22.38
N SER A 522 -4.50 22.24 -23.52
CA SER A 522 -5.64 22.37 -24.41
C SER A 522 -6.92 21.81 -23.79
N THR A 523 -6.90 20.69 -23.03
CA THR A 523 -8.08 20.18 -22.32
C THR A 523 -8.48 21.08 -21.15
N MET A 524 -7.53 21.63 -20.41
CA MET A 524 -7.81 22.62 -19.34
C MET A 524 -8.31 23.95 -19.92
N SER A 525 -7.79 24.38 -21.07
CA SER A 525 -8.32 25.52 -21.83
C SER A 525 -9.69 25.22 -22.45
N MET A 526 -9.99 23.96 -22.78
CA MET A 526 -11.29 23.53 -23.28
C MET A 526 -12.34 23.49 -22.16
N LEU A 527 -11.94 23.04 -20.96
CA LEU A 527 -12.73 23.14 -19.73
C LEU A 527 -12.98 24.62 -19.34
N ARG A 528 -11.98 25.50 -19.48
CA ARG A 528 -12.14 26.95 -19.30
C ARG A 528 -13.20 27.55 -20.25
N LYS A 529 -13.30 27.07 -21.49
CA LYS A 529 -14.34 27.50 -22.45
C LYS A 529 -15.73 26.90 -22.20
N LEU A 530 -15.79 25.69 -21.63
CA LEU A 530 -17.06 25.01 -21.28
C LEU A 530 -17.72 25.60 -20.03
N PHE A 531 -16.94 26.13 -19.09
CA PHE A 531 -17.45 26.71 -17.84
C PHE A 531 -17.67 28.22 -17.85
N LEU A 532 -17.13 28.96 -18.84
CA LEU A 532 -17.38 30.40 -19.01
C LEU A 532 -18.57 30.72 -19.93
N HIS A 533 -19.29 29.71 -20.44
CA HIS A 533 -20.47 29.89 -21.30
C HIS A 533 -21.75 29.24 -20.78
N LYS A 534 -21.86 29.03 -19.47
CA LYS A 534 -23.14 28.78 -18.79
C LYS A 534 -23.31 29.68 -17.60
#